data_AF-A0A4Y3WKT8-F1
#
_entry.id   AF-A0A4Y3WKT8-F1
#
_cell.length_a   1.000
_cell.length_b   1.000
_cell.length_c   1.000
_cell.angle_alpha   90.00
_cell.angle_beta   90.00
_cell.angle_gamma   90.00
#
_symmetry.space_group_name_H-M   'P 1'
#
loop_
_entity.id
_entity.type
_entity.pdbx_description
1 polymer ?
#
loop_
_entity_poly.entity_id
_entity_poly.type
_entity_poly.pdbx_seq_one_letter_code
_entity_poly.pdbx_strand_id
1 'polypeptide(L)'
;MPNLGGWELIVLLGVLLLIFGAKKLPDMARSIGQSARVFKGEMKGLRADDAPAPAPEAPAPAPVVPPAVAAPTPTAKLPVVEAERVH
;
A
#
# COMPACT_ATOMS: atom_id res chain seq x y z
N MET A 1 4.79 15.47 -39.27
CA MET A 1 4.05 14.38 -38.61
C MET A 1 3.44 14.97 -37.34
N PRO A 2 2.13 14.84 -37.10
CA PRO A 2 1.49 15.44 -35.93
C PRO A 2 2.05 14.81 -34.65
N ASN A 3 2.68 15.63 -33.82
CA ASN A 3 3.35 15.22 -32.59
C ASN A 3 2.34 15.09 -31.44
N LEU A 4 1.41 14.14 -31.57
CA LEU A 4 0.26 13.88 -30.68
C LEU A 4 0.61 13.45 -29.24
N GLY A 5 1.87 13.50 -28.85
CA GLY A 5 2.35 12.73 -27.70
C GLY A 5 2.11 13.41 -26.36
N GLY A 6 2.45 14.69 -26.25
CA GLY A 6 2.57 15.35 -24.95
C GLY A 6 1.60 16.50 -24.75
N TRP A 7 1.54 17.42 -25.71
CA TRP A 7 0.77 18.65 -25.57
C TRP A 7 -0.74 18.36 -25.56
N GLU A 8 -1.21 17.48 -26.43
CA GLU A 8 -2.61 17.08 -26.52
C GLU A 8 -3.09 16.37 -25.24
N LEU A 9 -2.24 15.54 -24.61
CA LEU A 9 -2.58 14.91 -23.33
C LEU A 9 -2.70 15.95 -22.20
N ILE A 10 -1.83 16.95 -22.16
CA ILE A 10 -1.91 18.04 -21.18
C ILE A 10 -3.20 18.85 -21.38
N VAL A 11 -3.53 19.20 -22.63
CA VAL A 11 -4.78 19.92 -22.95
C VAL A 11 -6.01 19.09 -22.57
N LEU A 12 -6.04 17.80 -22.90
CA LEU A 12 -7.13 16.89 -22.54
C LEU A 12 -7.27 16.76 -21.02
N LEU A 13 -6.16 16.61 -20.30
CA LEU A 13 -6.15 16.57 -18.85
C LEU A 13 -6.64 17.89 -18.26
N GLY A 14 -6.27 19.03 -18.85
CA GLY A 14 -6.74 20.36 -18.48
C GLY A 14 -8.25 20.51 -18.61
N VAL A 15 -8.84 20.06 -19.72
CA VAL A 15 -10.30 20.07 -19.91
C VAL A 15 -11.00 19.16 -18.90
N LEU A 16 -10.44 17.97 -18.63
CA LEU A 16 -10.98 17.04 -17.65
C LEU A 16 -10.92 17.63 -16.23
N LEU A 17 -9.82 18.30 -15.88
CA LEU A 17 -9.66 19.03 -14.63
C LEU A 17 -10.63 20.21 -14.51
N LEU A 18 -11.01 20.85 -15.61
CA LEU A 18 -11.98 21.95 -15.60
C LEU A 18 -13.41 21.44 -15.29
N ILE A 19 -13.77 20.28 -15.83
CA ILE A 19 -15.10 19.67 -15.61
C ILE A 19 -15.19 18.99 -14.24
N PHE A 20 -14.19 18.18 -13.89
CA PHE A 20 -14.21 17.37 -12.67
C PHE A 20 -13.60 18.09 -11.47
N GLY A 21 -12.64 19.00 -11.68
CA GLY A 21 -11.91 19.71 -10.63
C GLY A 21 -10.59 19.04 -10.23
N ALA A 22 -9.61 19.86 -9.82
CA ALA A 22 -8.25 19.42 -9.48
C ALA A 22 -8.17 18.43 -8.30
N LYS A 23 -9.15 18.43 -7.40
CA LYS A 23 -9.19 17.53 -6.25
C LYS A 23 -9.90 16.20 -6.53
N LYS A 24 -10.83 16.16 -7.49
CA LYS A 24 -11.67 14.99 -7.81
C LYS A 24 -10.93 13.96 -8.64
N LEU A 25 -10.17 14.39 -9.65
CA LEU A 25 -9.41 13.49 -10.52
C LEU A 25 -8.39 12.61 -9.74
N PRO A 26 -7.53 13.15 -8.85
CA PRO A 26 -6.61 12.33 -8.08
C PRO A 26 -7.31 11.48 -7.01
N ASP A 27 -8.43 11.94 -6.47
CA ASP A 27 -9.22 11.20 -5.47
C ASP A 27 -9.88 9.96 -6.10
N MET A 28 -10.52 10.13 -7.27
CA MET A 28 -11.08 9.03 -8.05
C MET A 28 -9.98 8.05 -8.48
N ALA A 29 -8.86 8.53 -8.99
CA ALA A 29 -7.73 7.69 -9.39
C ALA A 29 -7.16 6.88 -8.22
N ARG A 30 -7.07 7.46 -7.01
CA ARG A 30 -6.62 6.75 -5.80
C ARG A 30 -7.58 5.62 -5.42
N SER A 31 -8.89 5.87 -5.42
CA SER A 31 -9.89 4.84 -5.09
C SER A 31 -9.87 3.68 -6.10
N ILE A 32 -9.81 3.99 -7.40
CA ILE A 32 -9.72 3.00 -8.48
C ILE A 32 -8.41 2.22 -8.39
N GLY A 33 -7.30 2.90 -8.09
CA GLY A 33 -5.98 2.28 -7.93
C GLY A 33 -5.91 1.31 -6.76
N GLN A 34 -6.58 1.63 -5.64
CA GLN A 34 -6.68 0.73 -4.49
C GLN A 34 -7.44 -0.56 -4.85
N SER A 35 -8.61 -0.45 -5.50
CA SER A 35 -9.37 -1.61 -5.98
C SER A 35 -8.58 -2.43 -7.01
N ALA A 36 -7.92 -1.78 -7.96
CA ALA A 36 -7.10 -2.43 -8.97
C ALA A 36 -5.89 -3.17 -8.37
N ARG A 37 -5.29 -2.65 -7.28
CA ARG A 37 -4.18 -3.30 -6.58
C ARG A 37 -4.62 -4.58 -5.88
N VAL A 38 -5.76 -4.55 -5.20
CA VAL A 38 -6.33 -5.74 -4.54
C VAL A 38 -6.65 -6.81 -5.60
N PHE A 39 -7.37 -6.41 -6.66
CA PHE A 39 -7.73 -7.30 -7.75
C PHE A 39 -6.51 -7.91 -8.46
N LYS A 40 -5.46 -7.12 -8.70
CA LYS A 40 -4.21 -7.62 -9.29
C LYS A 40 -3.45 -8.55 -8.34
N GLY A 41 -3.52 -8.32 -7.02
CA GLY A 41 -2.95 -9.22 -6.01
C GLY A 41 -3.63 -10.59 -6.03
N GLU A 42 -4.96 -10.61 -5.99
CA GLU A 42 -5.76 -11.83 -6.07
C GLU A 42 -5.54 -12.55 -7.41
N MET A 43 -5.57 -11.82 -8.53
CA MET A 43 -5.30 -12.41 -9.85
C MET A 43 -3.87 -12.88 -10.07
N LYS A 44 -2.89 -12.36 -9.31
CA LYS A 44 -1.52 -12.87 -9.35
C LYS A 44 -1.43 -14.20 -8.60
N GLY A 45 -2.18 -14.39 -7.51
CA GLY A 45 -2.28 -15.69 -6.83
C GLY A 45 -2.81 -16.78 -7.78
N LEU A 46 -3.94 -16.49 -8.43
CA LEU A 46 -4.56 -17.39 -9.43
C LEU A 46 -3.65 -17.73 -10.62
N ARG A 47 -2.76 -16.81 -11.04
CA ARG A 47 -1.80 -17.05 -12.12
C ARG A 47 -0.50 -17.71 -11.64
N ALA A 48 -0.17 -17.58 -10.35
CA ALA A 48 1.02 -18.17 -9.76
C ALA A 48 0.85 -19.67 -9.50
N ASP A 49 -0.38 -20.16 -9.33
CA ASP A 49 -0.66 -21.60 -9.22
C ASP A 49 -0.40 -22.39 -10.52
N ASP A 50 -0.33 -21.72 -11.68
CA ASP A 50 -0.05 -22.33 -13.00
C ASP A 50 1.35 -22.02 -13.57
N ALA A 51 2.21 -21.29 -12.84
CA ALA A 51 3.54 -20.90 -13.30
C ALA A 51 4.64 -21.41 -12.36
N PRO A 52 5.82 -21.86 -12.87
CA PRO A 52 6.97 -22.16 -12.02
C PRO A 52 7.34 -20.90 -11.22
N ALA A 53 7.48 -21.05 -9.90
CA ALA A 53 7.69 -19.95 -8.98
C ALA A 53 8.81 -19.01 -9.45
N PRO A 54 8.57 -17.68 -9.56
CA PRO A 54 9.66 -16.74 -9.72
C PRO A 54 10.49 -16.72 -8.44
N ALA A 55 11.82 -16.74 -8.60
CA ALA A 55 12.78 -16.67 -7.52
C ALA A 55 12.48 -15.49 -6.57
N PRO A 56 12.83 -15.58 -5.27
CA PRO A 56 12.63 -14.47 -4.32
C PRO A 56 13.33 -13.21 -4.84
N GLU A 57 12.54 -12.20 -5.23
CA GLU A 57 13.06 -10.84 -5.34
C GLU A 57 13.49 -10.42 -3.94
N ALA A 58 14.80 -10.15 -3.81
CA ALA A 58 15.40 -9.68 -2.58
C ALA A 58 14.64 -8.44 -2.07
N PRO A 59 14.50 -8.27 -0.73
CA PRO A 59 13.81 -7.13 -0.16
C PRO A 59 14.44 -5.83 -0.69
N ALA A 60 13.64 -5.00 -1.36
CA ALA A 60 14.01 -3.62 -1.63
C ALA A 60 14.38 -2.95 -0.29
N PRO A 61 15.46 -2.14 -0.24
CA PRO A 61 15.94 -1.56 1.01
C PRO A 61 14.83 -0.72 1.64
N ALA A 62 14.40 -1.12 2.82
CA ALA A 62 13.53 -0.29 3.66
C ALA A 62 14.23 1.05 3.90
N PRO A 63 13.51 2.19 3.89
CA PRO A 63 14.06 3.43 4.41
C PRO A 63 14.51 3.19 5.85
N VAL A 64 15.81 3.24 6.09
CA VAL A 64 16.41 3.19 7.42
C VAL A 64 15.93 4.41 8.20
N VAL A 65 14.89 4.23 9.00
CA VAL A 65 14.61 5.15 10.11
C VAL A 65 15.67 4.82 11.18
N PRO A 66 16.58 5.75 11.53
CA PRO A 66 17.65 5.46 12.47
C PRO A 66 17.09 5.01 13.83
N PRO A 67 17.66 3.96 14.45
CA PRO A 67 17.25 3.53 15.79
C PRO A 67 17.73 4.59 16.79
N ALA A 68 16.79 5.40 17.29
CA ALA A 68 17.02 6.17 18.51
C ALA A 68 17.07 5.18 19.69
N VAL A 69 18.29 4.82 20.08
CA VAL A 69 18.62 4.04 21.27
C VAL A 69 18.38 4.90 22.52
N ALA A 70 17.64 4.33 23.50
CA ALA A 70 17.65 4.55 24.97
C ALA A 70 16.21 4.56 25.50
N ALA A 71 15.77 3.76 26.47
CA ALA A 71 16.46 2.92 27.44
C ALA A 71 15.50 1.83 27.98
N PRO A 72 16.03 0.73 28.55
CA PRO A 72 15.25 -0.37 29.13
C PRO A 72 14.68 0.02 30.51
N THR A 73 13.50 -0.48 30.85
CA THR A 73 13.12 -0.65 32.26
C THR A 73 12.64 -2.08 32.49
N PRO A 74 13.30 -2.84 33.38
CA PRO A 74 12.99 -4.23 33.66
C PRO A 74 11.80 -4.36 34.61
N THR A 75 11.19 -5.54 34.61
CA THR A 75 10.42 -6.12 35.71
C THR A 75 9.04 -5.49 36.00
N ALA A 76 8.00 -6.25 35.64
CA ALA A 76 7.02 -6.71 36.61
C ALA A 76 6.23 -7.89 36.04
N LYS A 77 6.74 -9.10 36.26
CA LYS A 77 5.88 -10.28 36.38
C LYS A 77 5.01 -10.06 37.61
N LEU A 78 3.69 -10.19 37.47
CA LEU A 78 2.82 -10.72 38.51
C LEU A 78 1.69 -11.50 37.81
N PRO A 79 1.73 -12.85 37.81
CA PRO A 79 0.51 -13.62 37.56
C PRO A 79 -0.36 -13.44 38.80
N VAL A 80 -1.45 -12.68 38.69
CA VAL A 80 -2.51 -12.72 39.70
C VAL A 80 -3.18 -14.08 39.59
N VAL A 81 -2.77 -14.96 40.50
CA VAL A 81 -3.50 -16.13 40.96
C VAL A 81 -4.65 -15.59 41.81
N GLU A 82 -5.88 -15.60 41.30
CA GLU A 82 -7.10 -15.47 42.13
C GLU A 82 -8.36 -15.82 41.30
N ALA A 83 -8.68 -17.11 41.17
CA ALA A 83 -10.02 -17.55 40.73
C ALA A 83 -10.35 -18.97 41.23
N GLU A 84 -9.91 -19.32 42.44
CA GLU A 84 -10.37 -20.54 43.12
C GLU A 84 -10.52 -20.28 44.63
N ARG A 85 -11.68 -19.74 45.05
CA ARG A 85 -12.21 -19.95 46.41
C ARG A 85 -13.69 -19.54 46.51
N VAL A 86 -14.55 -20.56 46.44
CA VAL A 86 -15.80 -20.67 47.22
C VAL A 86 -16.83 -19.57 46.99
N HIS A 87 -17.86 -19.89 46.21
CA HIS A 87 -19.25 -19.69 46.61
C HIS A 87 -20.16 -20.65 45.84
#